data_AF-A0A8J8D2Z0-F1
#
_entry.id   AF-A0A8J8D2Z0-F1
#
_cell.length_a   1.000
_cell.length_b   1.000
_cell.length_c   1.000
_cell.angle_alpha   90.00
_cell.angle_beta   90.00
_cell.angle_gamma   90.00
#
_symmetry.space_group_name_H-M   'P 1'
#
loop_
_entity.id
_entity.type
_entity.pdbx_description
1 polymer ?
#
loop_
_entity_poly.entity_id
_entity_poly.type
_entity_poly.pdbx_seq_one_letter_code
_entity_poly.pdbx_strand_id
1 'polypeptide(L)'
;MLTEFILGLVFTLTWAGFFILVGRQRSTVKASLGVFLLFVAMVAINYLKWQIGEPRGWFLGLIVGFPLGLWIVQKVGPEKPTEESAVAMFVLGPLVLAALLVLVLML
;
A
#
# COMPACT_ATOMS: atom_id res chain seq x y z
N MET A 1 14.00 15.50 7.55
CA MET A 1 13.15 15.96 6.43
C MET A 1 13.36 15.18 5.12
N LEU A 2 14.57 15.14 4.50
CA LEU A 2 14.77 14.40 3.24
C LEU A 2 14.49 12.89 3.36
N THR A 3 14.98 12.24 4.42
CA THR A 3 14.72 10.80 4.66
C THR A 3 13.24 10.49 4.85
N GLU A 4 12.51 11.32 5.60
CA GLU A 4 11.05 11.18 5.76
C GLU A 4 10.34 11.31 4.41
N PHE A 5 10.74 12.28 3.59
CA PHE A 5 10.19 12.50 2.26
C PHE A 5 10.40 11.30 1.35
N ILE A 6 11.62 10.74 1.33
CA ILE A 6 11.92 9.50 0.59
C ILE A 6 11.04 8.36 1.09
N LEU A 7 10.85 8.23 2.41
CA LEU A 7 10.00 7.18 2.99
C LEU A 7 8.52 7.34 2.54
N GLY A 8 8.03 8.57 2.44
CA GLY A 8 6.68 8.87 1.93
C GLY A 8 6.54 8.57 0.44
N LEU A 9 7.54 8.91 -0.37
CA LEU A 9 7.59 8.54 -1.79
C LEU A 9 7.59 7.02 -1.98
N VAL A 10 8.48 6.32 -1.29
CA VAL A 10 8.58 4.85 -1.35
C VAL A 10 7.24 4.22 -0.98
N PHE A 11 6.57 4.71 0.07
CA PHE A 11 5.24 4.23 0.45
C PHE A 11 4.22 4.34 -0.72
N THR A 12 4.13 5.50 -1.37
CA THR A 12 3.19 5.67 -2.50
C THR A 12 3.52 4.79 -3.70
N LEU A 13 4.82 4.64 -4.01
CA LEU A 13 5.27 3.81 -5.12
C LEU A 13 5.05 2.32 -4.84
N THR A 14 5.29 1.88 -3.59
CA THR A 14 4.95 0.54 -3.13
C THR A 14 3.46 0.29 -3.26
N TRP A 15 2.61 1.22 -2.81
CA TRP A 15 1.16 1.10 -2.97
C TRP A 15 0.76 0.96 -4.46
N ALA A 16 1.29 1.82 -5.33
CA ALA A 16 1.02 1.77 -6.76
C ALA A 16 1.48 0.44 -7.38
N GLY A 17 2.69 -0.02 -7.04
CA GLY A 17 3.23 -1.29 -7.51
C GLY A 17 2.37 -2.49 -7.09
N PHE A 18 1.96 -2.54 -5.82
CA PHE A 18 1.06 -3.59 -5.33
C PHE A 18 -0.30 -3.52 -5.99
N PHE A 19 -0.87 -2.34 -6.23
CA PHE A 19 -2.13 -2.21 -6.94
C PHE A 19 -2.06 -2.84 -8.34
N ILE A 20 -0.96 -2.59 -9.07
CA ILE A 20 -0.73 -3.16 -10.41
C ILE A 20 -0.55 -4.67 -10.34
N LEU A 21 0.28 -5.15 -9.41
CA LEU A 21 0.60 -6.58 -9.26
C LEU A 21 -0.60 -7.40 -8.81
N VAL A 22 -1.32 -6.92 -7.81
CA VAL A 22 -2.52 -7.58 -7.28
C VAL A 22 -3.63 -7.49 -8.31
N GLY A 23 -3.86 -6.34 -8.94
CA GLY A 23 -4.97 -6.14 -9.88
C GLY A 23 -4.94 -7.07 -11.11
N ARG A 24 -3.79 -7.68 -11.42
CA ARG A 24 -3.61 -8.61 -12.54
C ARG A 24 -3.72 -10.10 -12.15
N GLN A 25 -3.86 -10.42 -10.87
CA GLN A 25 -3.87 -11.81 -10.41
C GLN A 25 -5.17 -12.52 -10.78
N ARG A 26 -5.08 -13.71 -11.38
CA ARG A 26 -6.24 -14.58 -11.65
C ARG A 26 -6.43 -15.66 -10.58
N SER A 27 -5.99 -15.37 -9.37
CA SER A 27 -6.04 -16.31 -8.24
C SER A 27 -6.30 -15.53 -6.97
N THR A 28 -7.43 -15.82 -6.32
CA THR A 28 -7.83 -15.15 -5.09
C THR A 28 -6.77 -15.32 -4.00
N VAL A 29 -6.15 -16.50 -3.90
CA VAL A 29 -5.08 -16.76 -2.92
C VAL A 29 -3.87 -15.86 -3.16
N LYS A 30 -3.38 -15.76 -4.40
CA LYS A 30 -2.23 -14.90 -4.73
C LYS A 30 -2.55 -13.42 -4.55
N ALA A 31 -3.75 -13.00 -4.97
CA ALA A 31 -4.21 -11.63 -4.78
C ALA A 31 -4.30 -11.28 -3.28
N SER A 32 -4.86 -12.17 -2.47
CA SER A 32 -5.00 -11.99 -1.02
C SER A 32 -3.64 -11.91 -0.33
N LEU A 33 -2.69 -12.76 -0.72
CA LEU A 33 -1.32 -12.70 -0.23
C LEU A 33 -0.68 -11.35 -0.58
N GLY A 34 -0.87 -10.87 -1.80
CA GLY A 34 -0.37 -9.55 -2.21
C GLY A 34 -0.99 -8.41 -1.40
N VAL A 35 -2.30 -8.46 -1.14
CA VAL A 35 -2.99 -7.49 -0.27
C VAL A 35 -2.46 -7.56 1.17
N PHE A 36 -2.24 -8.76 1.70
CA PHE A 36 -1.64 -8.96 3.01
C PHE A 36 -0.24 -8.35 3.11
N LEU A 37 0.63 -8.65 2.14
CA LEU A 37 1.99 -8.11 2.10
C LEU A 37 2.00 -6.58 1.97
N LEU A 38 1.08 -6.01 1.18
CA LEU A 38 0.92 -4.55 1.10
C LEU A 38 0.60 -3.97 2.47
N PHE A 39 -0.40 -4.50 3.18
CA PHE A 39 -0.78 -3.94 4.48
C PHE A 39 0.31 -4.15 5.54
N VAL A 40 1.00 -5.29 5.54
CA VAL A 40 2.16 -5.50 6.43
C VAL A 40 3.26 -4.48 6.16
N ALA A 41 3.57 -4.22 4.88
CA ALA A 41 4.54 -3.20 4.50
C ALA A 41 4.08 -1.79 4.94
N MET A 42 2.80 -1.47 4.78
CA MET A 42 2.23 -0.20 5.24
C MET A 42 2.34 -0.03 6.76
N VAL A 43 2.06 -1.08 7.54
CA VAL A 43 2.22 -1.06 9.01
C VAL A 43 3.67 -0.85 9.38
N ALA A 44 4.60 -1.58 8.76
CA ALA A 44 6.04 -1.45 9.02
C ALA A 44 6.55 -0.03 8.69
N ILE A 45 6.16 0.53 7.54
CA ILE A 45 6.54 1.88 7.14
C ILE A 45 5.91 2.92 8.09
N ASN A 46 4.66 2.71 8.52
CA ASN A 46 4.01 3.59 9.49
C ASN A 46 4.70 3.55 10.87
N TYR A 47 5.17 2.38 11.32
CA TYR A 47 6.00 2.28 12.52
C TYR A 47 7.33 3.04 12.35
N LEU A 48 8.04 2.79 11.25
CA LEU A 48 9.31 3.47 10.94
C LEU A 48 9.16 4.99 10.87
N LYS A 49 8.05 5.48 10.30
CA LYS A 49 7.73 6.92 10.22
C LYS A 49 7.81 7.59 11.60
N TRP A 50 7.32 6.94 12.65
CA TRP A 50 7.34 7.49 14.02
C TRP A 50 8.70 7.42 14.70
N GLN A 51 9.62 6.57 14.21
CA GLN A 51 10.99 6.48 14.72
C GLN A 51 11.92 7.58 14.16
N ILE A 52 11.53 8.21 13.04
CA ILE A 52 12.38 9.18 12.31
C ILE A 52 12.14 10.63 12.77
N GLY A 53 11.13 10.89 13.60
CA GLY A 53 10.79 12.21 14.13
C GLY A 53 9.43 12.73 13.65
N GLU A 54 9.28 14.05 13.50
CA GLU A 54 8.01 14.63 13.04
C GLU A 54 7.69 14.22 11.58
N PRO A 55 6.50 13.67 11.28
CA PRO A 55 6.20 13.06 9.99
C PRO A 55 5.88 14.06 8.87
N ARG A 56 6.33 15.32 8.97
CA ARG A 56 6.02 16.38 7.99
C ARG A 56 6.63 16.07 6.63
N GLY A 57 7.90 15.65 6.58
CA GLY A 57 8.55 15.28 5.32
C GLY A 57 7.89 14.08 4.68
N TRP A 58 7.42 13.10 5.47
CA TRP A 58 6.72 11.92 4.99
C TRP A 58 5.39 12.28 4.32
N PHE A 59 4.63 13.20 4.92
CA PHE A 59 3.38 13.68 4.35
C PHE A 59 3.61 14.43 3.03
N LEU A 60 4.68 15.22 2.92
CA LEU A 60 5.07 15.84 1.65
C LEU A 60 5.46 14.79 0.60
N GLY A 61 6.17 13.73 1.01
CA GLY A 61 6.50 12.59 0.17
C GLY A 61 5.26 11.88 -0.37
N LEU A 62 4.22 11.71 0.46
CA LEU A 62 2.92 11.20 0.01
C LEU A 62 2.26 12.12 -1.02
N ILE A 63 2.17 13.42 -0.73
CA ILE A 63 1.50 14.39 -1.61
C ILE A 63 2.15 14.42 -2.99
N VAL A 64 3.48 14.43 -3.04
CA VAL A 64 4.24 14.45 -4.30
C VAL A 64 4.22 13.09 -4.99
N GLY A 65 4.30 12.01 -4.21
CA GLY A 65 4.32 10.64 -4.71
C GLY A 65 2.97 10.15 -5.23
N PHE A 66 1.86 10.66 -4.71
CA PHE A 66 0.53 10.20 -5.08
C PHE A 66 0.19 10.47 -6.56
N PRO A 67 0.36 11.68 -7.12
CA PRO A 67 0.20 11.91 -8.57
C PRO A 67 1.09 11.00 -9.42
N LEU A 68 2.34 10.78 -9.01
CA LEU A 68 3.26 9.89 -9.70
C LEU A 68 2.78 8.44 -9.65
N GLY A 69 2.36 7.96 -8.49
CA GLY A 69 1.78 6.63 -8.29
C GLY A 69 0.53 6.42 -9.14
N LEU A 70 -0.38 7.39 -9.17
CA LEU A 70 -1.56 7.37 -10.03
C LEU A 70 -1.17 7.31 -11.51
N TRP A 71 -0.22 8.15 -11.94
CA TRP A 71 0.27 8.14 -13.32
C TRP A 71 0.86 6.78 -13.71
N ILE A 72 1.63 6.14 -12.81
CA ILE A 72 2.17 4.78 -13.02
C ILE A 72 1.04 3.76 -13.13
N VAL A 73 0.06 3.80 -12.23
CA VAL A 73 -1.11 2.90 -12.27
C VAL A 73 -1.91 3.09 -13.55
N GLN A 74 -2.08 4.32 -14.04
CA GLN A 74 -2.78 4.58 -15.29
C GLN A 74 -2.02 4.07 -16.52
N LYS A 75 -0.68 4.15 -16.50
CA LYS A 75 0.16 3.75 -17.65
C LYS A 75 0.44 2.25 -17.70
N VAL A 76 0.63 1.62 -16.54
CA VAL A 76 1.15 0.26 -16.42
C VAL A 76 0.18 -0.66 -15.68
N GLY A 77 -0.85 -0.13 -15.03
CA GLY A 77 -1.86 -0.92 -14.33
C GLY A 77 -2.79 -1.70 -15.27
N PRO A 78 -3.58 -2.63 -14.71
CA PRO A 78 -4.67 -3.25 -15.45
C PRO A 78 -5.79 -2.23 -15.69
N GLU A 79 -6.44 -2.27 -16.87
CA GLU A 79 -7.62 -1.43 -17.16
C GLU A 79 -8.76 -1.66 -16.16
N LYS A 80 -8.93 -2.91 -15.72
CA LYS A 80 -9.83 -3.31 -14.66
C LYS A 80 -9.20 -4.44 -13.85
N PRO A 81 -9.40 -4.49 -12.52
CA PRO A 81 -9.00 -5.66 -11.74
C PRO A 81 -9.76 -6.89 -12.25
N THR A 82 -9.12 -8.06 -12.15
CA THR A 82 -9.81 -9.35 -12.32
C THR A 82 -10.85 -9.55 -11.22
N GLU A 83 -11.79 -10.47 -11.40
CA GLU A 83 -12.80 -10.78 -10.38
C GLU A 83 -12.14 -11.27 -9.09
N GLU A 84 -11.12 -12.13 -9.18
CA GLU A 84 -10.39 -12.65 -8.02
C GLU A 84 -9.66 -11.54 -7.27
N SER A 85 -9.05 -10.60 -8.01
CA SER A 85 -8.37 -9.45 -7.42
C SER A 85 -9.33 -8.45 -6.81
N ALA A 86 -10.49 -8.23 -7.43
CA ALA A 86 -11.52 -7.38 -6.86
C ALA A 86 -12.02 -7.96 -5.53
N VAL A 87 -12.28 -9.27 -5.47
CA VAL A 87 -12.64 -9.94 -4.20
C VAL A 87 -11.52 -9.77 -3.16
N ALA A 88 -10.27 -10.01 -3.53
CA ALA A 88 -9.16 -9.87 -2.61
C ALA A 88 -8.97 -8.42 -2.12
N MET A 89 -9.08 -7.43 -2.99
CA MET A 89 -8.88 -6.01 -2.64
C MET A 89 -10.04 -5.44 -1.83
N PHE A 90 -11.28 -5.71 -2.24
CA PHE A 90 -12.46 -5.05 -1.68
C PHE A 90 -13.15 -5.83 -0.56
N VAL A 91 -13.01 -7.15 -0.52
CA VAL A 91 -13.58 -7.98 0.55
C VAL A 91 -12.51 -8.34 1.58
N LEU A 92 -11.41 -8.94 1.13
CA LEU A 92 -10.36 -9.41 2.05
C LEU A 92 -9.46 -8.27 2.53
N GLY A 93 -9.24 -7.24 1.71
CA GLY A 93 -8.44 -6.08 2.09
C GLY A 93 -8.89 -5.39 3.37
N PRO A 94 -10.17 -5.01 3.51
CA PRO A 94 -10.70 -4.44 4.75
C PRO A 94 -10.54 -5.37 5.96
N LEU A 95 -10.74 -6.68 5.79
CA LEU A 95 -10.58 -7.66 6.88
C LEU A 95 -9.11 -7.77 7.33
N VAL A 96 -8.18 -7.82 6.37
CA VAL A 96 -6.74 -7.83 6.64
C VAL A 96 -6.31 -6.56 7.35
N LEU A 97 -6.77 -5.40 6.88
CA LEU A 97 -6.49 -4.12 7.53
C LEU A 97 -7.03 -4.10 8.97
N ALA A 98 -8.27 -4.53 9.18
CA ALA A 98 -8.87 -4.57 10.51
C ALA A 98 -8.09 -5.50 11.46
N ALA A 99 -7.71 -6.70 11.00
CA ALA A 99 -6.93 -7.65 11.79
C ALA A 99 -5.56 -7.07 12.16
N LEU A 100 -4.87 -6.42 11.21
CA LEU A 100 -3.58 -5.77 11.47
C LEU A 100 -3.70 -4.59 12.43
N LEU A 101 -4.77 -3.79 12.34
CA LEU A 101 -5.03 -2.70 13.28
C LEU A 101 -5.28 -3.23 14.70
N VAL A 102 -6.08 -4.28 14.86
CA VAL A 102 -6.29 -4.92 16.17
C VAL A 102 -4.97 -5.43 16.74
N LEU A 103 -4.17 -6.10 15.91
CA LEU A 103 -2.87 -6.63 16.33
C LEU A 103 -1.92 -5.50 16.77
N VAL A 104 -1.86 -4.39 16.02
CA VAL A 104 -1.06 -3.23 16.39
C VAL A 104 -1.54 -2.56 17.68
N LEU A 105 -2.85 -2.55 17.95
CA LEU A 105 -3.41 -1.99 19.19
C LEU A 105 -3.18 -2.89 20.43
N MET A 106 -2.96 -4.18 20.22
CA MET A 106 -2.70 -5.15 21.29
C MET A 106 -1.20 -5.31 21.62
N LEU A 107 -0.31 -4.75 20.81
CA LEU A 107 1.15 -4.70 21.02
C LEU A 107 1.57 -3.35 21.60
#